data_AF-A0A418IJS6-F1
#
_entry.id   AF-A0A418IJS6-F1
#
_cell.length_a   1.000
_cell.length_b   1.000
_cell.length_c   1.000
_cell.angle_alpha   90.00
_cell.angle_beta   90.00
_cell.angle_gamma   90.00
#
_symmetry.space_group_name_H-M   'P 1'
#
loop_
_entity.id
_entity.type
_entity.pdbx_description
1 polymer ?
#
loop_
_entity_poly.entity_id
_entity_poly.type
_entity_poly.pdbx_seq_one_letter_code
_entity_poly.pdbx_strand_id
1 'polypeptide(L)'
;ILLGIFNIIFGLLILFNVVTSTTFIVYLFAIWFIINATFNMFNVTPVEKSNKTFHIISILLNIIAILFGIILLFNPLIAAFIIAIFISAVFFIIGISYIIDALH
;
A
#
# COMPACT_ATOMS: atom_id res chain seq x y z
N ILE A 1 -10.06 -20.72 0.44
CA ILE A 1 -9.56 -21.70 1.45
C ILE A 1 -8.04 -21.55 1.62
N LEU A 2 -7.22 -21.79 0.59
CA LEU A 2 -5.75 -21.63 0.65
C LEU A 2 -5.28 -20.27 1.18
N LEU A 3 -5.81 -19.16 0.65
CA LEU A 3 -5.49 -17.81 1.13
C LEU A 3 -5.79 -17.62 2.63
N GLY A 4 -6.90 -18.20 3.10
CA GLY A 4 -7.29 -18.14 4.51
C GLY A 4 -6.32 -18.91 5.42
N ILE A 5 -5.83 -20.06 4.97
CA ILE A 5 -4.82 -20.85 5.71
C ILE A 5 -3.51 -20.09 5.80
N PHE A 6 -3.04 -19.50 4.69
CA PHE A 6 -1.84 -18.65 4.69
C PHE A 6 -1.99 -17.46 5.63
N ASN A 7 -3.13 -16.77 5.62
CA ASN A 7 -3.39 -15.63 6.50
C ASN A 7 -3.33 -16.02 7.99
N ILE A 8 -3.87 -17.18 8.37
CA ILE A 8 -3.82 -17.66 9.76
C ILE A 8 -2.37 -17.99 10.17
N ILE A 9 -1.61 -18.67 9.30
CA ILE A 9 -0.20 -19.01 9.57
C ILE A 9 0.64 -17.74 9.73
N PHE A 10 0.47 -16.76 8.83
CA PHE A 10 1.15 -15.47 8.95
C PHE A 10 0.74 -14.73 10.22
N GLY A 11 -0.54 -14.72 10.58
CA GLY A 11 -1.02 -14.11 11.81
C GLY A 11 -0.39 -14.71 13.07
N LEU A 12 -0.28 -16.04 13.14
CA LEU A 12 0.36 -16.73 14.26
C LEU A 12 1.87 -16.48 14.32
N LEU A 13 2.57 -16.54 13.18
CA LEU A 13 4.00 -16.21 13.10
C LEU A 13 4.26 -14.78 13.60
N ILE A 14 3.37 -13.85 13.25
CA ILE A 14 3.47 -12.45 13.67
C ILE A 14 3.32 -12.30 15.19
N LEU A 15 2.34 -12.99 15.79
CA LEU A 15 2.06 -12.92 17.23
C LEU A 15 3.21 -13.46 18.10
N PHE A 16 3.88 -14.53 17.67
CA PHE A 16 4.88 -15.20 18.50
C PHE A 16 6.29 -14.58 18.41
N ASN A 17 6.56 -13.70 17.45
CA ASN A 17 7.88 -13.05 17.32
C ASN A 17 7.76 -11.61 16.79
N VAL A 18 7.27 -10.69 17.63
CA VAL A 18 6.96 -9.30 17.24
C VAL A 18 8.13 -8.57 16.55
N VAL A 19 9.37 -8.75 17.03
CA VAL A 19 10.55 -8.05 16.47
C VAL A 19 10.91 -8.56 15.08
N THR A 20 10.91 -9.88 14.87
CA THR A 20 11.19 -10.44 13.52
C THR A 20 10.01 -10.20 12.58
N SER A 21 8.80 -10.15 13.14
CA SER A 21 7.56 -10.04 12.39
C SER A 21 7.28 -8.65 11.86
N THR A 22 7.68 -7.60 12.59
CA THR A 22 7.61 -6.22 12.09
C THR A 22 8.45 -6.06 10.82
N THR A 23 9.68 -6.57 10.81
CA THR A 23 10.54 -6.54 9.62
C THR A 23 9.98 -7.40 8.48
N PHE A 24 9.45 -8.59 8.79
CA PHE A 24 8.81 -9.47 7.81
C PHE A 24 7.60 -8.81 7.12
N ILE A 25 6.72 -8.17 7.88
CA ILE A 25 5.55 -7.45 7.35
C ILE A 25 5.99 -6.34 6.39
N VAL A 26 7.04 -5.60 6.74
CA VAL A 26 7.57 -4.53 5.88
C VAL A 26 8.03 -5.10 4.53
N TYR A 27 8.76 -6.21 4.51
CA TYR A 27 9.13 -6.86 3.26
C TYR A 27 7.93 -7.39 2.45
N LEU A 28 6.92 -7.93 3.13
CA LEU A 28 5.69 -8.39 2.47
C LEU A 28 4.95 -7.22 1.81
N PHE A 29 4.82 -6.09 2.50
CA PHE A 29 4.28 -4.86 1.93
C PHE A 29 5.13 -4.33 0.77
N ALA A 30 6.46 -4.39 0.86
CA ALA A 30 7.37 -3.95 -0.19
C ALA A 30 7.10 -4.70 -1.51
N ILE A 31 7.07 -6.03 -1.42
CA ILE A 31 6.81 -6.92 -2.56
C ILE A 31 5.41 -6.67 -3.10
N TRP A 32 4.41 -6.58 -2.22
CA TRP A 32 3.03 -6.30 -2.61
C TRP A 32 2.88 -4.97 -3.34
N PHE A 33 3.52 -3.89 -2.85
CA PHE A 33 3.52 -2.58 -3.50
C PHE A 33 4.10 -2.64 -4.92
N ILE A 34 5.24 -3.31 -5.10
CA ILE A 34 5.89 -3.44 -6.40
C ILE A 34 4.98 -4.21 -7.36
N ILE A 35 4.45 -5.36 -6.93
CA ILE A 35 3.58 -6.20 -7.75
C ILE A 35 2.32 -5.43 -8.14
N ASN A 36 1.65 -4.80 -7.17
CA ASN A 36 0.41 -4.06 -7.40
C ASN A 36 0.62 -2.85 -8.33
N ALA A 37 1.68 -2.06 -8.12
CA ALA A 37 2.00 -0.92 -8.96
C ALA A 37 2.35 -1.35 -10.40
N THR A 38 3.07 -2.46 -10.54
CA THR A 38 3.38 -3.06 -11.85
C THR A 38 2.10 -3.46 -12.57
N PHE A 39 1.19 -4.18 -11.91
CA PHE A 39 -0.10 -4.55 -12.52
C PHE A 39 -0.96 -3.34 -12.87
N ASN A 40 -1.00 -2.32 -12.00
CA ASN A 40 -1.76 -1.10 -12.25
C ASN A 40 -1.25 -0.32 -13.46
N MET A 41 0.05 -0.35 -13.77
CA MET A 41 0.57 0.28 -15.01
C MET A 41 0.01 -0.35 -16.28
N PHE A 42 -0.36 -1.63 -16.25
CA PHE A 42 -0.97 -2.32 -17.39
C PHE A 42 -2.49 -2.24 -17.41
N ASN A 43 -3.12 -1.83 -16.30
CA ASN A 43 -4.56 -1.91 -16.13
C ASN A 43 -5.20 -0.51 -16.10
N VAL A 44 -5.58 -0.01 -17.28
CA VAL A 44 -6.16 1.34 -17.45
C VAL A 44 -7.56 1.40 -16.85
N THR A 45 -7.75 2.25 -15.84
CA THR A 45 -9.05 2.44 -15.18
C THR A 45 -10.05 3.18 -16.09
N PRO A 46 -11.38 3.05 -15.87
CA PRO A 46 -12.38 3.78 -16.66
C PRO A 46 -12.19 5.30 -16.64
N VAL A 47 -11.69 5.83 -15.52
CA VAL A 47 -11.42 7.27 -15.33
C VAL A 47 -10.25 7.72 -16.21
N GLU A 48 -9.21 6.89 -16.31
CA GLU A 48 -8.05 7.14 -17.18
C GLU A 48 -8.42 7.09 -18.66
N LYS A 49 -9.37 6.22 -19.06
CA LYS A 49 -9.91 6.20 -20.42
C LYS A 49 -10.65 7.49 -20.78
N SER A 50 -11.30 8.11 -19.80
CA SER A 50 -12.05 9.36 -20.00
C SER A 50 -11.13 10.58 -20.15
N ASN A 51 -9.97 10.60 -19.49
CA ASN A 51 -9.03 11.73 -19.59
C ASN A 51 -7.58 11.25 -19.48
N LYS A 52 -6.82 11.50 -20.55
CA LYS A 52 -5.40 11.13 -20.71
C LYS A 52 -4.51 11.69 -19.60
N THR A 53 -4.88 12.83 -19.01
CA THR A 53 -4.13 13.44 -17.89
C THR A 53 -4.15 12.53 -16.66
N PHE A 54 -5.30 11.92 -16.34
CA PHE A 54 -5.38 10.96 -15.23
C PHE A 54 -4.54 9.72 -15.50
N HIS A 55 -4.44 9.28 -16.76
CA HIS A 55 -3.58 8.16 -17.12
C HIS A 55 -2.09 8.47 -16.87
N ILE A 56 -1.62 9.66 -17.26
CA ILE A 56 -0.23 10.09 -17.00
C ILE A 56 0.04 10.19 -15.50
N ILE A 57 -0.90 10.77 -14.73
CA ILE A 57 -0.77 10.87 -13.26
C ILE A 57 -0.73 9.48 -12.63
N SER A 58 -1.58 8.55 -13.07
CA SER A 58 -1.61 7.16 -12.59
C SER A 58 -0.27 6.45 -12.84
N ILE A 59 0.31 6.59 -14.03
CA ILE A 59 1.64 6.05 -14.35
C ILE A 59 2.70 6.63 -13.41
N LEU A 60 2.73 7.95 -13.20
CA LEU A 60 3.69 8.58 -12.28
C LEU A 60 3.54 8.08 -10.84
N LEU A 61 2.31 7.94 -10.36
CA LEU A 61 2.03 7.40 -9.02
C LEU A 61 2.51 5.95 -8.88
N ASN A 62 2.32 5.11 -9.92
CA ASN A 62 2.80 3.73 -9.90
C ASN A 62 4.34 3.67 -9.90
N ILE A 63 5.04 4.55 -10.62
CA ILE A 63 6.51 4.63 -10.57
C ILE A 63 6.98 4.99 -9.15
N ILE A 64 6.33 5.97 -8.51
CA ILE A 64 6.63 6.36 -7.13
C ILE A 64 6.38 5.18 -6.17
N ALA A 65 5.29 4.44 -6.36
CA ALA A 65 4.97 3.26 -5.55
C ALA A 65 6.03 2.15 -5.68
N ILE A 66 6.56 1.91 -6.89
CA ILE A 66 7.66 0.97 -7.12
C ILE A 66 8.93 1.45 -6.41
N LEU A 67 9.27 2.74 -6.52
CA LEU A 67 10.43 3.32 -5.84
C LEU A 67 10.33 3.13 -4.32
N PHE A 68 9.17 3.41 -3.73
CA PHE A 68 8.95 3.14 -2.31
C PHE A 68 9.12 1.66 -2.00
N GLY A 69 8.51 0.76 -2.78
CA GLY A 69 8.69 -0.68 -2.67
C GLY A 69 10.16 -1.10 -2.63
N ILE A 70 11.00 -0.55 -3.51
CA ILE A 70 12.44 -0.79 -3.54
C ILE A 70 13.11 -0.25 -2.27
N ILE A 71 12.77 0.97 -1.83
CA ILE A 71 13.34 1.56 -0.61
C ILE A 71 12.98 0.70 0.62
N LEU A 72 11.76 0.16 0.71
CA LEU A 72 11.38 -0.77 1.79
C LEU A 72 12.28 -2.00 1.84
N LEU A 73 12.72 -2.53 0.69
CA LEU A 73 13.57 -3.73 0.63
C LEU A 73 14.97 -3.47 1.19
N PHE A 74 15.50 -2.26 1.04
CA PHE A 74 16.86 -1.90 1.47
C PHE A 74 16.91 -1.18 2.82
N ASN A 75 15.88 -0.44 3.18
CA ASN A 75 15.77 0.31 4.43
C ASN A 75 14.35 0.22 5.02
N PRO A 76 13.98 -0.94 5.58
CA PRO A 76 12.62 -1.22 6.03
C PRO A 76 12.13 -0.25 7.11
N LEU A 77 13.00 0.20 8.02
CA LEU A 77 12.63 1.10 9.12
C LEU A 77 12.18 2.49 8.63
N ILE A 78 12.95 3.10 7.73
CA ILE A 78 12.65 4.45 7.21
C ILE A 78 11.38 4.40 6.37
N ALA A 79 11.24 3.37 5.55
CA ALA A 79 10.10 3.22 4.68
C ALA A 79 8.81 2.92 5.45
N ALA A 80 8.86 2.10 6.51
CA ALA A 80 7.72 1.87 7.40
C ALA A 80 7.20 3.17 8.02
N PHE A 81 8.12 4.06 8.41
CA PHE A 81 7.76 5.37 8.94
C PHE A 81 7.05 6.26 7.90
N ILE A 82 7.57 6.33 6.67
CA ILE A 82 6.95 7.10 5.58
C ILE A 82 5.55 6.57 5.24
N ILE A 83 5.40 5.24 5.17
CA ILE A 83 4.11 4.60 4.91
C ILE A 83 3.12 4.87 6.03
N ALA A 84 3.56 4.79 7.29
CA ALA A 84 2.70 5.10 8.43
C ALA A 84 2.14 6.52 8.32
N ILE A 85 2.98 7.51 8.00
CA ILE A 85 2.54 8.90 7.76
C ILE A 85 1.54 8.96 6.60
N PHE A 86 1.83 8.30 5.48
CA PHE A 86 0.97 8.35 4.29
C PHE A 86 -0.40 7.73 4.58
N ILE A 87 -0.45 6.55 5.21
CA ILE A 87 -1.67 5.86 5.58
C ILE A 87 -2.46 6.68 6.62
N SER A 88 -1.80 7.25 7.62
CA SER A 88 -2.43 8.13 8.60
C SER A 88 -3.07 9.35 7.93
N ALA A 89 -2.40 9.98 6.96
CA ALA A 89 -2.96 11.09 6.21
C ALA A 89 -4.21 10.68 5.40
N VAL A 90 -4.17 9.52 4.74
CA VAL A 90 -5.33 8.98 4.01
C VAL A 90 -6.51 8.73 4.95
N PHE A 91 -6.29 8.07 6.09
CA PHE A 91 -7.35 7.84 7.08
C PHE A 91 -7.89 9.13 7.66
N PHE A 92 -7.03 10.13 7.88
CA PHE A 92 -7.44 11.44 8.37
C PHE A 92 -8.38 12.13 7.37
N ILE A 93 -8.02 12.14 6.09
CA ILE A 93 -8.86 12.72 5.02
C ILE A 93 -10.21 11.99 4.93
N ILE A 94 -10.18 10.65 4.87
CA ILE A 94 -11.40 9.83 4.82
C ILE A 94 -12.29 10.08 6.05
N GLY A 95 -11.69 10.14 7.23
CA GLY A 95 -12.40 10.42 8.48
C GLY A 95 -13.08 11.78 8.47
N ILE A 96 -12.40 12.83 7.98
CA ILE A 96 -13.01 14.14 7.80
C ILE A 96 -14.14 14.09 6.78
N SER A 97 -13.95 13.42 5.64
CA SER A 97 -15.00 13.25 4.63
C SER A 97 -16.26 12.63 5.22
N TYR A 98 -16.13 11.59 6.05
CA TYR A 98 -17.29 11.00 6.72
C TYR A 98 -17.98 11.94 7.71
N ILE A 99 -17.24 12.78 8.43
CA ILE A 99 -17.84 13.78 9.31
C ILE A 99 -18.64 14.79 8.48
N ILE A 100 -18.10 15.25 7.35
CA ILE A 100 -18.77 16.17 6.44
C ILE A 100 -20.03 15.54 5.87
N ASP A 101 -19.92 14.32 5.33
CA ASP A 101 -21.05 13.60 4.72
C ASP A 101 -22.17 13.29 5.72
N ALA A 102 -21.86 13.14 7.01
CA ALA A 102 -22.86 12.93 8.06
C ALA A 102 -23.58 14.22 8.51
N LEU A 103 -22.99 15.39 8.24
CA LEU A 103 -23.54 16.70 8.59
C LEU A 103 -24.33 17.35 7.44
N HIS A 104 -24.30 16.75 6.25
CA HIS A 104 -25.01 17.16 5.04
C HIS A 104 -26.19 16.23 4.74
#